data_AF-A0A7C4SDG8-F1
#
_entry.id   AF-A0A7C4SDG8-F1
#
_cell.length_a   1.000
_cell.length_b   1.000
_cell.length_c   1.000
_cell.angle_alpha   90.00
_cell.angle_beta   90.00
_cell.angle_gamma   90.00
#
_symmetry.space_group_name_H-M   'P 1'
#
loop_
_entity.id
_entity.type
_entity.pdbx_description
1 polymer ?
#
loop_
_entity_poly.entity_id
_entity_poly.type
_entity_poly.pdbx_seq_one_letter_code
_entity_poly.pdbx_strand_id
1 'polypeptide(L)'
;ISPDVLGYAELVEERKVADEKMVFVEGCPNPRAVSILVRGGAEHIVDEAERAIHDALSVVRNVIKEPKIVAGGGAVEIELAMRMNEFARKLPSKEQLAVVKYAEALEIIPSILAQTAGLEPVDAITELKKRHSEGEKWAGVDVLKGRVANMFKLNVLEPALVKKQVIKSATEAAVMIMRIDDIIAAAPPKEKKGEKEEKKEEEEEGSKPSFD
;
A
#
# COMPACT_ATOMS: atom_id res chain seq x y z
N ILE A 1 4.76 -29.90 -36.38
CA ILE A 1 5.46 -29.21 -35.26
C ILE A 1 6.94 -29.43 -35.49
N SER A 2 7.72 -28.36 -35.63
CA SER A 2 9.15 -28.44 -35.85
C SER A 2 9.86 -28.65 -34.49
N PRO A 3 10.98 -29.39 -34.40
CA PRO A 3 11.65 -29.65 -33.12
C PRO A 3 12.07 -28.39 -32.36
N ASP A 4 12.32 -27.30 -33.08
CA ASP A 4 12.71 -25.98 -32.58
C ASP A 4 11.60 -25.24 -31.80
N VAL A 5 10.33 -25.62 -31.95
CA VAL A 5 9.22 -25.02 -31.18
C VAL A 5 8.83 -25.83 -29.93
N LEU A 6 9.52 -26.93 -29.64
CA LEU A 6 9.27 -27.77 -28.47
C LEU A 6 10.13 -27.35 -27.27
N GLY A 7 9.51 -27.25 -26.10
CA GLY A 7 10.20 -27.02 -24.82
C GLY A 7 10.64 -28.32 -24.14
N TYR A 8 11.44 -28.19 -23.08
CA TYR A 8 11.85 -29.31 -22.23
C TYR A 8 11.27 -29.15 -20.82
N ALA A 9 10.81 -30.26 -20.25
CA ALA A 9 10.44 -30.40 -18.84
C ALA A 9 10.90 -31.77 -18.35
N GLU A 10 11.31 -31.85 -17.08
CA GLU A 10 11.70 -33.12 -16.46
C GLU A 10 10.49 -34.03 -16.22
N LEU A 11 9.37 -33.43 -15.83
CA LEU A 11 8.14 -34.13 -15.52
C LEU A 11 6.94 -33.43 -16.15
N VAL A 12 6.12 -34.21 -16.85
CA VAL A 12 4.81 -33.78 -17.34
C VAL A 12 3.79 -34.84 -16.95
N GLU A 13 2.89 -34.51 -16.03
CA GLU A 13 1.87 -35.47 -15.58
C GLU A 13 0.52 -34.81 -15.26
N GLU A 14 -0.56 -35.57 -15.47
CA GLU A 14 -1.90 -35.20 -15.02
C GLU A 14 -2.08 -35.70 -13.58
N ARG A 15 -2.29 -34.77 -12.64
CA ARG A 15 -2.66 -35.10 -11.25
C ARG A 15 -4.10 -34.66 -11.01
N LYS A 16 -4.87 -35.50 -10.30
CA LYS A 16 -6.17 -35.08 -9.77
C LYS A 16 -5.95 -34.30 -8.48
N VAL A 17 -6.36 -33.04 -8.47
CA VAL A 17 -6.29 -32.15 -7.31
C VAL A 17 -7.72 -31.80 -6.92
N ALA A 18 -8.15 -32.27 -5.74
CA ALA A 18 -9.56 -32.27 -5.36
C ALA A 18 -10.42 -33.01 -6.41
N ASP A 19 -11.37 -32.33 -7.04
CA ASP A 19 -12.23 -32.91 -8.09
C ASP A 19 -11.84 -32.50 -9.51
N GLU A 20 -10.74 -31.76 -9.66
CA GLU A 20 -10.25 -31.28 -10.94
C GLU A 20 -9.00 -32.04 -11.38
N LYS A 21 -8.86 -32.21 -12.69
CA LYS A 21 -7.66 -32.75 -13.32
C LYS A 21 -6.79 -31.59 -13.77
N MET A 22 -5.55 -31.56 -13.32
CA MET A 22 -4.58 -30.51 -13.64
C MET A 22 -3.32 -31.14 -14.21
N VAL A 23 -2.74 -30.49 -15.22
CA VAL A 23 -1.46 -30.91 -15.82
C VAL A 23 -0.33 -30.14 -15.15
N PHE A 24 0.61 -30.86 -14.56
CA PHE A 24 1.81 -30.33 -13.94
C PHE A 24 2.99 -30.48 -14.90
N VAL A 25 3.67 -29.37 -15.16
CA VAL A 25 4.90 -29.31 -15.96
C VAL A 25 6.01 -28.82 -15.04
N GLU A 26 6.86 -29.73 -14.59
CA GLU A 26 7.86 -29.51 -13.53
C GLU A 26 9.29 -29.78 -14.03
N GLY A 27 10.30 -29.20 -13.36
CA GLY A 27 11.72 -29.37 -13.70
C GLY A 27 12.13 -28.73 -15.04
N CYS A 28 11.51 -27.62 -15.43
CA CYS A 28 11.90 -26.87 -16.62
C CYS A 28 13.27 -26.18 -16.40
N PRO A 29 14.23 -26.29 -17.34
CA PRO A 29 15.52 -25.64 -17.24
C PRO A 29 15.37 -24.13 -17.41
N ASN A 30 15.87 -23.36 -16.42
CA ASN A 30 15.81 -21.90 -16.39
C ASN A 30 14.39 -21.34 -16.65
N PRO A 31 13.40 -21.67 -15.80
CA PRO A 31 12.04 -21.25 -16.01
C PRO A 31 11.93 -19.73 -15.81
N ARG A 32 11.50 -19.01 -16.86
CA ARG A 32 11.22 -17.56 -16.77
C ARG A 32 9.87 -17.25 -16.12
N ALA A 33 9.03 -18.26 -15.94
CA ALA A 33 7.76 -18.20 -15.25
C ALA A 33 7.60 -19.47 -14.41
N VAL A 34 7.06 -19.31 -13.20
CA VAL A 34 6.75 -20.40 -12.27
C VAL A 34 5.34 -20.20 -11.75
N SER A 35 4.65 -21.30 -11.45
CA SER A 35 3.29 -21.31 -10.92
C SER A 35 3.30 -21.87 -9.50
N ILE A 36 2.60 -21.21 -8.59
CA ILE A 36 2.39 -21.67 -7.22
C ILE A 36 0.91 -22.04 -7.09
N LEU A 37 0.62 -23.30 -6.81
CA LEU A 37 -0.75 -23.77 -6.58
C LEU A 37 -1.10 -23.61 -5.10
N VAL A 38 -2.00 -22.68 -4.80
CA VAL A 38 -2.53 -22.45 -3.45
C VAL A 38 -3.85 -23.21 -3.29
N ARG A 39 -4.06 -23.84 -2.13
CA ARG A 39 -5.30 -24.55 -1.79
C ARG A 39 -5.75 -24.20 -0.38
N GLY A 40 -7.05 -24.13 -0.17
CA GLY A 40 -7.66 -23.80 1.11
C GLY A 40 -9.05 -24.41 1.24
N GLY A 41 -9.55 -24.51 2.47
CA GLY A 41 -10.89 -25.07 2.74
C GLY A 41 -12.04 -24.10 2.42
N ALA A 42 -11.74 -22.83 2.22
CA ALA A 42 -12.69 -21.79 1.83
C ALA A 42 -12.00 -20.75 0.94
N GLU A 43 -12.77 -20.13 0.05
CA GLU A 43 -12.27 -19.15 -0.95
C GLU A 43 -11.51 -18.00 -0.29
N HIS A 44 -12.08 -17.37 0.73
CA HIS A 44 -11.44 -16.27 1.46
C HIS A 44 -10.07 -16.62 2.08
N ILE A 45 -9.81 -17.90 2.41
CA ILE A 45 -8.50 -18.34 2.91
C ILE A 45 -7.49 -18.44 1.76
N VAL A 46 -7.94 -18.88 0.58
CA VAL A 46 -7.11 -18.94 -0.62
C VAL A 46 -6.73 -17.52 -1.05
N ASP A 47 -7.69 -16.60 -1.06
CA ASP A 47 -7.48 -15.20 -1.43
C ASP A 47 -6.44 -14.52 -0.52
N GLU A 48 -6.54 -14.72 0.79
CA GLU A 48 -5.58 -14.15 1.74
C GLU A 48 -4.20 -14.80 1.61
N ALA A 49 -4.14 -16.11 1.32
CA ALA A 49 -2.88 -16.80 1.08
C ALA A 49 -2.19 -16.33 -0.21
N GLU A 50 -2.95 -16.15 -1.30
CA GLU A 50 -2.44 -15.56 -2.55
C GLU A 50 -1.88 -14.16 -2.29
N ARG A 51 -2.65 -13.32 -1.60
CA ARG A 51 -2.25 -11.96 -1.23
C ARG A 51 -0.97 -11.96 -0.40
N ALA A 52 -0.86 -12.80 0.61
CA ALA A 52 0.32 -12.91 1.46
C ALA A 52 1.57 -13.36 0.68
N ILE A 53 1.42 -14.33 -0.25
CA ILE A 53 2.51 -14.79 -1.12
C ILE A 53 2.96 -13.65 -2.04
N HIS A 54 2.00 -12.95 -2.67
CA HIS A 54 2.29 -11.82 -3.54
C HIS A 54 3.07 -10.71 -2.80
N ASP A 55 2.65 -10.38 -1.58
CA ASP A 55 3.32 -9.37 -0.74
C ASP A 55 4.74 -9.82 -0.37
N ALA A 56 4.92 -11.08 0.04
CA ALA A 56 6.23 -11.64 0.37
C ALA A 56 7.19 -11.60 -0.84
N LEU A 57 6.73 -12.02 -2.02
CA LEU A 57 7.51 -11.95 -3.26
C LEU A 57 7.86 -10.51 -3.63
N SER A 58 6.93 -9.58 -3.43
CA SER A 58 7.16 -8.16 -3.67
C SER A 58 8.22 -7.56 -2.74
N VAL A 59 8.25 -7.96 -1.47
CA VAL A 59 9.31 -7.58 -0.52
C VAL A 59 10.65 -8.13 -0.97
N VAL A 60 10.74 -9.42 -1.29
CA VAL A 60 11.99 -10.05 -1.76
C VAL A 60 12.51 -9.37 -3.02
N ARG A 61 11.63 -9.13 -4.00
CA ARG A 61 11.95 -8.37 -5.22
C ARG A 61 12.54 -6.99 -4.90
N ASN A 62 11.97 -6.27 -3.94
CA ASN A 62 12.44 -4.94 -3.56
C ASN A 62 13.85 -4.99 -2.94
N VAL A 63 14.15 -6.02 -2.12
CA VAL A 63 15.49 -6.24 -1.56
C VAL A 63 16.50 -6.63 -2.64
N ILE A 64 16.11 -7.45 -3.62
CA ILE A 64 16.97 -7.78 -4.76
C ILE A 64 17.31 -6.53 -5.59
N LYS A 65 16.34 -5.62 -5.78
CA LYS A 65 16.54 -4.35 -6.50
C LYS A 65 17.44 -3.38 -5.74
N GLU A 66 17.19 -3.21 -4.45
CA GLU A 66 18.02 -2.38 -3.56
C GLU A 66 18.35 -3.17 -2.28
N PRO A 67 19.59 -3.70 -2.14
CA PRO A 67 19.98 -4.60 -1.04
C PRO A 67 20.26 -3.84 0.25
N LYS A 68 19.25 -3.09 0.73
CA LYS A 68 19.28 -2.32 1.97
C LYS A 68 18.02 -2.59 2.76
N ILE A 69 18.20 -2.90 4.04
CA ILE A 69 17.15 -3.20 4.99
C ILE A 69 17.24 -2.30 6.21
N VAL A 70 16.12 -2.13 6.88
CA VAL A 70 15.97 -1.37 8.12
C VAL A 70 15.06 -2.15 9.08
N ALA A 71 15.07 -1.81 10.37
CA ALA A 71 14.14 -2.40 11.32
C ALA A 71 12.72 -1.87 11.10
N GLY A 72 11.72 -2.74 11.22
CA GLY A 72 10.31 -2.37 11.17
C GLY A 72 9.76 -1.88 12.51
N GLY A 73 8.44 -2.00 12.71
CA GLY A 73 7.79 -1.72 13.99
C GLY A 73 7.82 -0.25 14.41
N GLY A 74 7.87 0.68 13.45
CA GLY A 74 7.93 2.13 13.74
C GLY A 74 9.30 2.65 14.18
N ALA A 75 10.34 1.79 14.23
CA ALA A 75 11.68 2.19 14.68
C ALA A 75 12.31 3.29 13.81
N VAL A 76 12.16 3.15 12.49
CA VAL A 76 12.70 4.13 11.53
C VAL A 76 12.00 5.47 11.68
N GLU A 77 10.68 5.45 11.86
CA GLU A 77 9.85 6.65 12.02
C GLU A 77 10.23 7.43 13.28
N ILE A 78 10.47 6.76 14.42
CA ILE A 78 10.99 7.41 15.64
C ILE A 78 12.37 8.02 15.42
N GLU A 79 13.30 7.26 14.83
CA GLU A 79 14.66 7.75 14.57
C GLU A 79 14.66 8.97 13.64
N LEU A 80 13.79 8.97 12.61
CA LEU A 80 13.61 10.10 11.71
C LEU A 80 13.01 11.31 12.43
N ALA A 81 11.97 11.10 13.25
CA ALA A 81 11.34 12.17 14.02
C ALA A 81 12.34 12.85 14.98
N MET A 82 13.19 12.08 15.65
CA MET A 82 14.23 12.63 16.53
C MET A 82 15.25 13.47 15.76
N ARG A 83 15.77 12.96 14.63
CA ARG A 83 16.72 13.70 13.79
C ARG A 83 16.11 14.95 13.17
N MET A 84 14.84 14.90 12.78
CA MET A 84 14.11 16.06 12.28
C MET A 84 13.94 17.13 13.36
N ASN A 85 13.65 16.74 14.60
CA ASN A 85 13.60 17.68 15.72
C ASN A 85 14.97 18.32 16.02
N GLU A 86 16.07 17.58 15.90
CA GLU A 86 17.43 18.14 15.99
C GLU A 86 17.73 19.11 14.86
N PHE A 87 17.30 18.79 13.64
CA PHE A 87 17.43 19.66 12.47
C PHE A 87 16.60 20.94 12.62
N ALA A 88 15.37 20.84 13.13
CA ALA A 88 14.47 21.97 13.34
C ALA A 88 15.08 23.06 14.22
N ARG A 89 15.89 22.69 15.22
CA ARG A 89 16.60 23.65 16.10
C ARG A 89 17.59 24.57 15.38
N LYS A 90 17.98 24.22 14.16
CA LYS A 90 18.91 24.99 13.33
C LYS A 90 18.20 25.94 12.38
N LEU A 91 16.86 25.94 12.35
CA LEU A 91 16.05 26.69 11.41
C LEU A 91 15.42 27.95 12.02
N PRO A 92 15.03 28.93 11.18
CA PRO A 92 14.21 30.06 11.60
C PRO A 92 12.84 29.63 12.15
N SER A 93 12.20 30.49 12.95
CA SER A 93 10.99 30.16 13.74
C SER A 93 9.82 29.56 12.93
N LYS A 94 9.54 30.05 11.73
CA LYS A 94 8.43 29.54 10.89
C LYS A 94 8.72 28.15 10.33
N GLU A 95 9.92 27.95 9.79
CA GLU A 95 10.34 26.66 9.22
C GLU A 95 10.53 25.60 10.31
N GLN A 96 11.06 26.03 11.47
CA GLN A 96 11.20 25.18 12.65
C GLN A 96 9.85 24.54 13.03
N LEU A 97 8.76 25.33 13.08
CA LEU A 97 7.44 24.81 13.43
C LEU A 97 6.96 23.75 12.43
N ALA A 98 7.18 23.97 11.13
CA ALA A 98 6.80 23.03 10.09
C ALA A 98 7.55 21.70 10.21
N VAL A 99 8.86 21.75 10.46
CA VAL A 99 9.68 20.54 10.64
C VAL A 99 9.30 19.77 11.90
N VAL A 100 9.02 20.47 13.01
CA VAL A 100 8.53 19.82 14.24
C VAL A 100 7.20 19.10 13.98
N LYS A 101 6.26 19.73 13.26
CA LYS A 101 4.97 19.10 12.93
C LYS A 101 5.12 17.91 11.98
N TYR A 102 6.06 17.98 11.04
CA TYR A 102 6.38 16.83 10.20
C TYR A 102 6.98 15.68 11.01
N ALA A 103 7.86 15.97 11.99
CA ALA A 103 8.40 14.95 12.89
C ALA A 103 7.30 14.30 13.74
N GLU A 104 6.39 15.08 14.32
CA GLU A 104 5.20 14.57 15.02
C GLU A 104 4.34 13.67 14.11
N ALA A 105 4.17 14.04 12.83
CA ALA A 105 3.42 13.24 11.88
C ALA A 105 4.05 11.86 11.61
N LEU A 106 5.38 11.73 11.69
CA LEU A 106 6.04 10.41 11.58
C LEU A 106 5.75 9.52 12.79
N GLU A 107 5.59 10.10 13.97
CA GLU A 107 5.30 9.37 15.22
C GLU A 107 3.91 8.73 15.24
N ILE A 108 3.01 9.11 14.32
CA ILE A 108 1.67 8.53 14.24
C ILE A 108 1.71 7.01 13.95
N ILE A 109 2.68 6.56 13.14
CA ILE A 109 2.83 5.15 12.76
C ILE A 109 3.12 4.29 14.00
N PRO A 110 4.21 4.54 14.77
CA PRO A 110 4.47 3.80 16.00
C PRO A 110 3.36 3.98 17.05
N SER A 111 2.69 5.14 17.09
CA SER A 111 1.56 5.37 18.00
C SER A 111 0.37 4.45 17.70
N ILE A 112 0.01 4.30 16.42
CA ILE A 112 -1.07 3.40 15.99
C ILE A 112 -0.67 1.93 16.21
N LEU A 113 0.59 1.58 15.97
CA LEU A 113 1.10 0.23 16.26
C LEU A 113 1.00 -0.09 17.76
N ALA A 114 1.37 0.86 18.62
CA ALA A 114 1.25 0.72 20.08
C ALA A 114 -0.21 0.51 20.49
N GLN A 115 -1.13 1.33 19.99
CA GLN A 115 -2.56 1.20 20.26
C GLN A 115 -3.10 -0.17 19.83
N THR A 116 -2.73 -0.63 18.63
CA THR A 116 -3.16 -1.93 18.10
C THR A 116 -2.57 -3.10 18.90
N ALA A 117 -1.39 -2.90 19.49
CA ALA A 117 -0.73 -3.86 20.36
C ALA A 117 -1.26 -3.86 21.81
N GLY A 118 -2.24 -3.01 22.13
CA GLY A 118 -2.79 -2.84 23.48
C GLY A 118 -1.90 -2.05 24.44
N LEU A 119 -0.89 -1.34 23.92
CA LEU A 119 -0.06 -0.42 24.69
C LEU A 119 -0.68 0.96 24.77
N GLU A 120 -0.37 1.70 25.83
CA GLU A 120 -0.72 3.11 25.89
C GLU A 120 0.21 3.93 24.98
N PRO A 121 -0.32 4.64 23.96
CA PRO A 121 0.53 5.24 22.92
C PRO A 121 1.51 6.29 23.45
N VAL A 122 1.10 7.12 24.41
CA VAL A 122 1.97 8.16 24.99
C VAL A 122 3.18 7.55 25.69
N ASP A 123 2.95 6.50 26.48
CA ASP A 123 4.00 5.79 27.20
C ASP A 123 4.94 5.07 26.23
N ALA A 124 4.38 4.39 25.23
CA ALA A 124 5.17 3.68 24.21
C ALA A 124 6.07 4.63 23.40
N ILE A 125 5.55 5.78 22.95
CA ILE A 125 6.35 6.79 22.22
C ILE A 125 7.45 7.37 23.13
N THR A 126 7.13 7.63 24.40
CA THR A 126 8.11 8.13 25.37
C THR A 126 9.24 7.13 25.62
N GLU A 127 8.90 5.84 25.79
CA GLU A 127 9.88 4.76 25.94
C GLU A 127 10.76 4.63 24.69
N LEU A 128 10.15 4.64 23.49
CA LEU A 128 10.86 4.57 22.22
C LEU A 128 11.88 5.71 22.09
N LYS A 129 11.45 6.97 22.31
CA LYS A 129 12.36 8.13 22.25
C LYS A 129 13.51 8.01 23.24
N LYS A 130 13.23 7.55 24.47
CA LYS A 130 14.27 7.31 25.47
C LYS A 130 15.31 6.31 24.94
N ARG A 131 14.89 5.14 24.47
CA ARG A 131 15.80 4.09 23.96
C ARG A 131 16.62 4.56 22.75
N HIS A 132 15.99 5.30 21.83
CA HIS A 132 16.70 5.89 20.71
C HIS A 132 17.72 6.95 21.13
N SER A 133 17.41 7.77 22.15
CA SER A 133 18.37 8.74 22.71
C SER A 133 19.58 8.07 23.37
N GLU A 134 19.41 6.86 23.88
CA GLU A 134 20.48 6.00 24.42
C GLU A 134 21.26 5.25 23.30
N GLY A 135 20.93 5.48 22.03
CA GLY A 135 21.62 4.92 20.87
C GLY A 135 20.97 3.66 20.28
N GLU A 136 19.85 3.19 20.82
CA GLU A 136 19.15 2.01 20.33
C GLU A 136 18.21 2.33 19.14
N LYS A 137 18.82 2.59 17.98
CA LYS A 137 18.12 3.03 16.74
C LYS A 137 17.10 2.04 16.16
N TRP A 138 17.07 0.81 16.66
CA TRP A 138 16.19 -0.26 16.19
C TRP A 138 15.12 -0.65 17.20
N ALA A 139 14.93 0.16 18.25
CA ALA A 139 13.80 -0.01 19.15
C ALA A 139 12.50 0.31 18.41
N GLY A 140 11.51 -0.56 18.51
CA GLY A 140 10.21 -0.41 17.87
C GLY A 140 9.14 -1.15 18.65
N VAL A 141 7.91 -1.09 18.16
CA VAL A 141 6.75 -1.78 18.77
C VAL A 141 6.68 -3.21 18.26
N ASP A 142 6.86 -4.17 19.18
CA ASP A 142 6.56 -5.59 18.96
C ASP A 142 5.05 -5.80 19.20
N VAL A 143 4.29 -5.75 18.12
CA VAL A 143 2.82 -5.86 18.15
C VAL A 143 2.37 -7.24 18.62
N LEU A 144 3.17 -8.30 18.39
CA LEU A 144 2.81 -9.66 18.78
C LEU A 144 2.91 -9.88 20.30
N LYS A 145 3.89 -9.24 20.95
CA LYS A 145 4.10 -9.35 22.40
C LYS A 145 3.60 -8.15 23.19
N GLY A 146 3.06 -7.12 22.53
CA GLY A 146 2.56 -5.91 23.18
C GLY A 146 3.64 -5.20 23.99
N ARG A 147 4.81 -4.95 23.40
CA ARG A 147 5.94 -4.30 24.12
C ARG A 147 6.89 -3.57 23.18
N VAL A 148 7.72 -2.68 23.72
CA VAL A 148 8.84 -2.10 22.97
C VAL A 148 10.03 -3.05 22.98
N ALA A 149 10.59 -3.33 21.80
CA ALA A 149 11.71 -4.26 21.65
C ALA A 149 12.66 -3.85 20.53
N ASN A 150 13.84 -4.48 20.50
CA ASN A 150 14.77 -4.30 19.38
C ASN A 150 14.28 -5.11 18.18
N MET A 151 13.67 -4.43 17.20
CA MET A 151 12.99 -5.09 16.07
C MET A 151 13.99 -5.77 15.13
N PHE A 152 15.21 -5.27 15.06
CA PHE A 152 16.28 -5.92 14.28
C PHE A 152 16.66 -7.28 14.88
N LYS A 153 16.81 -7.37 16.21
CA LYS A 153 17.09 -8.64 16.91
C LYS A 153 15.92 -9.63 16.82
N LEU A 154 14.70 -9.14 16.61
CA LEU A 154 13.50 -9.95 16.41
C LEU A 154 13.28 -10.36 14.95
N ASN A 155 14.20 -10.03 14.03
CA ASN A 155 14.08 -10.26 12.59
C ASN A 155 12.85 -9.61 11.94
N VAL A 156 12.36 -8.51 12.53
CA VAL A 156 11.32 -7.68 11.92
C VAL A 156 11.99 -6.61 11.07
N LEU A 157 12.13 -6.93 9.79
CA LEU A 157 12.94 -6.18 8.84
C LEU A 157 12.08 -5.70 7.67
N GLU A 158 12.37 -4.51 7.18
CA GLU A 158 11.70 -3.91 6.03
C GLU A 158 12.74 -3.46 4.98
N PRO A 159 12.41 -3.51 3.68
CA PRO A 159 13.28 -2.94 2.65
C PRO A 159 13.35 -1.42 2.79
N ALA A 160 14.56 -0.87 2.78
CA ALA A 160 14.76 0.59 2.85
C ALA A 160 14.10 1.32 1.66
N LEU A 161 14.01 0.65 0.51
CA LEU A 161 13.33 1.13 -0.68
C LEU A 161 11.86 1.49 -0.41
N VAL A 162 11.16 0.64 0.37
CA VAL A 162 9.74 0.85 0.70
C VAL A 162 9.59 2.08 1.57
N LYS A 163 10.40 2.21 2.64
CA LYS A 163 10.36 3.40 3.52
C LYS A 163 10.58 4.71 2.77
N LYS A 164 11.58 4.75 1.87
CA LYS A 164 11.84 5.94 1.03
C LYS A 164 10.64 6.31 0.18
N GLN A 165 10.04 5.32 -0.48
CA GLN A 165 8.91 5.54 -1.36
C GLN A 165 7.67 6.00 -0.58
N VAL A 166 7.39 5.39 0.57
CA VAL A 166 6.25 5.77 1.43
C VAL A 166 6.36 7.22 1.86
N ILE A 167 7.52 7.64 2.39
CA ILE A 167 7.73 9.03 2.84
C ILE A 167 7.61 10.01 1.66
N LYS A 168 8.22 9.68 0.52
CA LYS A 168 8.16 10.52 -0.68
C LYS A 168 6.71 10.69 -1.17
N SER A 169 6.00 9.59 -1.40
CA SER A 169 4.64 9.62 -1.93
C SER A 169 3.64 10.26 -0.96
N ALA A 170 3.76 10.00 0.35
CA ALA A 170 2.92 10.65 1.35
C ALA A 170 3.15 12.18 1.38
N THR A 171 4.40 12.61 1.27
CA THR A 171 4.75 14.04 1.23
C THR A 171 4.23 14.71 -0.04
N GLU A 172 4.40 14.07 -1.20
CA GLU A 172 3.88 14.57 -2.48
C GLU A 172 2.35 14.71 -2.43
N ALA A 173 1.65 13.72 -1.88
CA ALA A 173 0.19 13.77 -1.71
C ALA A 173 -0.25 14.91 -0.78
N ALA A 174 0.40 15.07 0.38
CA ALA A 174 0.11 16.16 1.30
C ALA A 174 0.34 17.53 0.64
N VAL A 175 1.44 17.70 -0.09
CA VAL A 175 1.75 18.93 -0.82
C VAL A 175 0.73 19.22 -1.92
N MET A 176 0.27 18.20 -2.64
CA MET A 176 -0.79 18.38 -3.66
C MET A 176 -2.06 18.95 -3.03
N ILE A 177 -2.50 18.42 -1.89
CA ILE A 177 -3.70 18.90 -1.19
C ILE A 177 -3.48 20.31 -0.64
N MET A 178 -2.34 20.58 -0.01
CA MET A 178 -2.03 21.90 0.58
C MET A 178 -1.91 23.02 -0.45
N ARG A 179 -1.68 22.70 -1.73
CA ARG A 179 -1.60 23.68 -2.83
C ARG A 179 -2.96 24.04 -3.42
N ILE A 180 -4.04 23.36 -3.03
CA ILE A 180 -5.38 23.68 -3.51
C ILE A 180 -5.89 24.86 -2.67
N ASP A 181 -5.98 26.03 -3.30
CA ASP A 181 -6.51 27.23 -2.66
C ASP A 181 -8.05 27.28 -2.71
N ASP A 182 -8.67 26.75 -3.76
CA ASP A 182 -10.13 26.74 -3.95
C ASP A 182 -10.61 25.53 -4.75
N ILE A 183 -11.84 25.06 -4.47
CA ILE A 183 -12.51 23.96 -5.16
C ILE A 183 -13.75 24.51 -5.85
N ILE A 184 -13.69 24.66 -7.16
CA ILE A 184 -14.84 25.06 -7.97
C ILE A 184 -15.62 23.80 -8.35
N ALA A 185 -16.70 23.53 -7.63
CA ALA A 185 -17.64 22.49 -8.00
C ALA A 185 -18.51 22.96 -9.18
N ALA A 186 -18.31 22.36 -10.37
CA ALA A 186 -19.22 22.60 -11.49
C ALA A 186 -20.56 21.91 -11.21
N ALA A 187 -21.66 22.65 -11.35
CA ALA A 187 -22.98 22.03 -11.38
C ALA A 187 -23.06 21.09 -12.58
N PRO A 188 -23.71 19.91 -12.46
CA PRO A 188 -23.95 19.05 -13.61
C PRO A 188 -24.64 19.87 -14.70
N PRO A 189 -24.24 19.70 -15.97
CA PRO A 189 -24.82 20.47 -17.06
C PRO A 189 -26.34 20.31 -17.02
N LYS A 190 -27.06 21.43 -16.96
CA LYS A 190 -28.52 21.41 -17.10
C LYS A 190 -28.82 20.77 -18.45
N GLU A 191 -29.45 19.60 -18.44
CA GLU A 191 -30.05 19.04 -19.64
C GLU A 191 -30.95 20.13 -20.24
N LYS A 192 -30.74 20.45 -21.52
CA LYS A 192 -31.65 21.31 -22.26
C LYS A 192 -33.01 20.58 -22.33
N LYS A 193 -33.91 20.88 -21.39
CA LYS A 193 -35.35 20.68 -21.61
C LYS A 193 -35.77 21.70 -22.67
N GLY A 194 -35.74 21.29 -23.92
CA GLY A 194 -36.12 22.14 -25.05
C GLY A 194 -35.67 21.48 -26.34
N GLU A 195 -36.54 20.59 -26.85
CA GLU A 195 -36.62 20.11 -28.25
C GLU A 195 -37.61 18.93 -28.41
N LYS A 196 -38.23 18.44 -27.31
CA LYS A 196 -39.29 17.41 -27.37
C LYS A 196 -40.73 17.93 -27.23
N GLU A 197 -40.95 19.21 -26.93
CA GLU A 197 -42.31 19.77 -26.82
C GLU A 197 -42.79 20.42 -28.13
N GLU A 198 -41.92 21.04 -28.94
CA GLU A 198 -42.34 21.63 -30.23
C GLU A 198 -42.73 20.60 -31.30
N LYS A 199 -42.19 19.37 -31.25
CA LYS A 199 -42.60 18.30 -32.19
C LYS A 199 -43.97 17.67 -31.89
N LYS A 200 -44.52 17.88 -30.68
CA LYS A 200 -45.86 17.35 -30.36
C LYS A 200 -46.98 18.29 -30.78
N GLU A 201 -46.74 19.60 -30.80
CA GLU A 201 -47.75 20.57 -31.27
C GLU A 201 -47.86 20.59 -32.80
N GLU A 202 -46.76 20.42 -33.55
CA GLU A 202 -46.84 20.32 -35.02
C GLU A 202 -47.48 19.02 -35.54
N GLU A 203 -47.39 17.90 -34.81
CA GLU A 203 -48.07 16.64 -35.22
C GLU A 203 -49.58 16.63 -34.92
N GLU A 204 -50.07 17.40 -33.93
CA GLU A 204 -51.51 17.48 -33.62
C GLU A 204 -52.29 18.44 -34.54
N GLU A 205 -51.67 19.53 -35.04
CA GLU A 205 -52.35 20.44 -35.98
C GLU A 205 -52.41 19.91 -37.43
N GLY A 206 -51.52 18.99 -37.82
CA GLY A 206 -51.44 18.45 -39.18
C GLY A 206 -52.42 17.32 -39.52
N SER A 207 -53.21 16.81 -38.57
CA SER A 207 -54.02 15.60 -38.76
C SER A 207 -55.53 15.80 -38.53
N LYS A 208 -56.11 16.89 -39.05
CA LYS A 208 -57.57 16.97 -39.26
C LYS A 208 -57.89 16.63 -40.73
N PRO A 209 -58.54 15.49 -41.03
CA PRO A 209 -58.99 15.21 -42.39
C PRO A 209 -60.20 16.10 -42.73
N SER A 210 -60.13 16.75 -43.89
CA SER A 210 -61.30 17.33 -44.55
C SER A 210 -62.24 16.20 -44.98
N PHE A 211 -63.49 16.26 -44.57
CA PHE A 211 -64.58 15.56 -45.24
C PHE A 211 -65.61 16.60 -45.66
N ASP A 212 -65.99 16.50 -46.93
CA ASP A 212 -67.05 17.23 -47.61
C ASP A 212 -68.42 17.11 -46.89
#